data_AF-A0A3A8WMZ0-F1
#
_entry.id   AF-A0A3A8WMZ0-F1
#
_cell.length_a   1.000
_cell.length_b   1.000
_cell.length_c   1.000
_cell.angle_alpha   90.00
_cell.angle_beta   90.00
_cell.angle_gamma   90.00
#
_symmetry.space_group_name_H-M   'P 1'
#
loop_
_entity.id
_entity.type
_entity.pdbx_description
1 polymer ?
#
loop_
_entity_poly.entity_id
_entity_poly.type
_entity_poly.pdbx_seq_one_letter_code
_entity_poly.pdbx_strand_id
1 'polypeptide(L)'
;MKFAPSVENEDVIASNPEVLQELSLALSIHSPEDLQSKAKKALSEYKKQQIEIPARIDEVRKSMTDIDVSELELQRNVLKEQIAEVERSEDDTAAQYKKYQKETESLMDLKLQLSDMERRANEENIAARRKYEDEIADFEADIASAKRKIELLQRNIADGEGTVSAYEKKRQKLLNDWKTENAKSYSDVLEFDENSTICPVCGQSYPSDKIEQIKADFEQKKADVKRKWETEHRENLGRIVADGNQCKGLIEQLQGKIAYAKEKLSAEQRNLESAEVEKQKLVGLLEKLPEKIDISGSEDYGKLVSEIAEKEKMLDAANSGAGLRQQLQLKKNGLQEELFSIEKQIASADNSEKEERIEELQQKMGDIADKVNEQKKMIFLLEEFTKAKMTIISGIVNEKFSIVNWKLFDRQVNGAVVECCGCMVDGVPFSALNTGHRIVAGLDIINALSQLHGVTAPIIIDNAEAVNGFNIPKMDAQMVLLSVSDDKEIIVEVA
;
A
#
# COMPACT_ATOMS: atom_id res chain seq x y z
N MET A 1 27.98 6.94 90.31
CA MET A 1 27.69 7.50 91.66
C MET A 1 28.58 6.78 92.66
N LYS A 2 28.95 7.36 93.80
CA LYS A 2 29.71 6.59 94.82
C LYS A 2 28.86 5.49 95.48
N PHE A 3 27.54 5.68 95.58
CA PHE A 3 26.61 4.71 96.19
C PHE A 3 26.29 3.49 95.32
N ALA A 4 26.30 3.62 93.99
CA ALA A 4 26.05 2.53 93.06
C ALA A 4 27.16 2.48 92.00
N PRO A 5 27.86 1.33 91.82
CA PRO A 5 28.78 1.12 90.71
C PRO A 5 28.04 1.16 89.37
N SER A 6 28.77 1.21 88.25
CA SER A 6 28.12 1.01 86.95
C SER A 6 27.46 -0.36 86.94
N VAL A 7 26.16 -0.39 86.63
CA VAL A 7 25.43 -1.64 86.42
C VAL A 7 25.61 -1.99 84.94
N GLU A 8 26.42 -3.00 84.68
CA GLU A 8 26.71 -3.47 83.33
C GLU A 8 25.49 -4.24 82.76
N ASN A 9 25.38 -4.29 81.44
CA ASN A 9 24.21 -4.89 80.80
C ASN A 9 24.12 -6.40 81.09
N GLU A 10 25.26 -7.07 81.24
CA GLU A 10 25.38 -8.49 81.61
C GLU A 10 24.77 -8.77 82.99
N ASP A 11 24.96 -7.88 83.96
CA ASP A 11 24.40 -8.01 85.31
C ASP A 11 22.87 -7.90 85.29
N VAL A 12 22.34 -7.01 84.43
CA VAL A 12 20.89 -6.86 84.24
C VAL A 12 20.29 -8.09 83.59
N ILE A 13 20.94 -8.66 82.57
CA ILE A 13 20.47 -9.88 81.90
C ILE A 13 20.47 -11.06 82.88
N ALA A 14 21.53 -11.20 83.69
CA ALA A 14 21.65 -12.26 84.68
C ALA A 14 20.55 -12.22 85.76
N SER A 15 19.96 -11.05 86.01
CA SER A 15 18.85 -10.89 86.97
C SER A 15 17.53 -11.50 86.49
N ASN A 16 17.32 -11.63 85.18
CA ASN A 16 16.14 -12.28 84.60
C ASN A 16 16.48 -12.98 83.26
N PRO A 17 17.22 -14.10 83.32
CA PRO A 17 17.74 -14.76 82.12
C PRO A 17 16.62 -15.31 81.23
N GLU A 18 15.54 -15.81 81.81
CA GLU A 18 14.42 -16.41 81.05
C GLU A 18 13.76 -15.43 80.06
N VAL A 19 13.79 -14.14 80.38
CA VAL A 19 13.19 -13.08 79.55
C VAL A 19 14.25 -12.32 78.75
N LEU A 20 15.38 -11.98 79.37
CA LEU A 20 16.33 -11.00 78.81
C LEU A 20 17.48 -11.61 78.02
N GLN A 21 17.69 -12.94 78.04
CA GLN A 21 18.81 -13.58 77.37
C GLN A 21 18.83 -13.29 75.85
N GLU A 22 17.66 -13.16 75.22
CA GLU A 22 17.53 -12.84 73.79
C GLU A 22 18.15 -11.48 73.42
N LEU A 23 18.30 -10.55 74.37
CA LEU A 23 18.91 -9.24 74.13
C LEU A 23 20.44 -9.24 74.21
N SER A 24 21.06 -10.31 74.73
CA SER A 24 22.51 -10.37 75.02
C SER A 24 23.39 -9.95 73.84
N LEU A 25 23.17 -10.55 72.67
CA LEU A 25 23.94 -10.24 71.48
C LEU A 25 23.70 -8.80 71.02
N ALA A 26 22.45 -8.34 71.00
CA ALA A 26 22.09 -7.01 70.52
C ALA A 26 22.66 -5.90 71.43
N LEU A 27 22.64 -6.11 72.76
CA LEU A 27 23.15 -5.18 73.76
C LEU A 27 24.67 -5.14 73.85
N SER A 28 25.37 -6.14 73.30
CA SER A 28 26.84 -6.09 73.16
C SER A 28 27.30 -5.14 72.04
N ILE A 29 26.41 -4.79 71.10
CA ILE A 29 26.71 -4.00 69.89
C ILE A 29 26.07 -2.61 69.97
N HIS A 30 24.90 -2.49 70.59
CA HIS A 30 24.10 -1.27 70.61
C HIS A 30 23.58 -0.96 72.02
N SER A 31 23.35 0.33 72.31
CA SER A 31 22.70 0.72 73.55
C SER A 31 21.22 0.32 73.56
N PRO A 32 20.62 0.09 74.75
CA PRO A 32 19.19 -0.15 74.88
C PRO A 32 18.33 0.94 74.22
N GLU A 33 18.72 2.21 74.39
CA GLU A 33 18.00 3.36 73.84
C GLU A 33 18.03 3.39 72.30
N ASP A 34 19.20 3.07 71.70
CA ASP A 34 19.34 3.00 70.24
C ASP A 34 18.52 1.85 69.65
N LEU A 35 18.54 0.68 70.30
CA LEU A 35 17.71 -0.47 69.90
C LEU A 35 16.23 -0.14 70.00
N GLN A 36 15.81 0.55 71.06
CA GLN A 36 14.41 0.91 71.26
C GLN A 36 13.94 1.92 70.19
N SER A 37 14.78 2.90 69.86
CA SER A 37 14.50 3.88 68.80
C SER A 37 14.40 3.22 67.42
N LYS A 38 15.36 2.34 67.08
CA LYS A 38 15.34 1.55 65.83
C LYS A 38 14.09 0.68 65.73
N ALA A 39 13.75 -0.05 66.78
CA ALA A 39 12.59 -0.94 66.81
C ALA A 39 11.27 -0.16 66.68
N LYS A 40 11.13 0.99 67.35
CA LYS A 40 9.96 1.88 67.22
C LYS A 40 9.82 2.44 65.80
N LYS A 41 10.93 2.84 65.17
CA LYS A 41 10.92 3.33 63.79
C LYS A 41 10.50 2.23 62.82
N ALA A 42 11.14 1.05 62.89
CA ALA A 42 10.80 -0.10 62.07
C ALA A 42 9.34 -0.54 62.26
N LEU A 43 8.84 -0.58 63.51
CA LEU A 43 7.45 -0.86 63.81
C LEU A 43 6.48 0.12 63.14
N SER A 44 6.80 1.41 63.14
CA SER A 44 5.96 2.43 62.48
C SER A 44 5.91 2.24 60.97
N GLU A 45 7.01 1.81 60.36
CA GLU A 45 7.15 1.60 58.92
C GLU A 45 6.44 0.33 58.47
N TYR A 46 6.61 -0.78 59.22
CA TYR A 46 5.88 -2.02 58.98
C TYR A 46 4.37 -1.86 59.21
N LYS A 47 3.93 -1.06 60.19
CA LYS A 47 2.51 -0.75 60.38
C LYS A 47 1.90 0.02 59.20
N LYS A 48 2.65 0.91 58.55
CA LYS A 48 2.19 1.58 57.31
C LYS A 48 2.00 0.56 56.20
N GLN A 49 3.00 -0.31 55.99
CA GLN A 49 2.92 -1.38 54.98
C GLN A 49 1.77 -2.35 55.26
N GLN A 50 1.49 -2.65 56.54
CA GLN A 50 0.37 -3.50 56.96
C GLN A 50 -1.00 -2.93 56.57
N ILE A 51 -1.12 -1.60 56.44
CA ILE A 51 -2.36 -0.92 56.01
C ILE A 51 -2.40 -0.82 54.48
N GLU A 52 -1.26 -0.57 53.82
CA GLU A 52 -1.19 -0.40 52.36
C GLU A 52 -1.39 -1.70 51.57
N ILE A 53 -0.84 -2.82 52.05
CA ILE A 53 -0.89 -4.10 51.30
C ILE A 53 -2.33 -4.57 51.07
N PRO A 54 -3.24 -4.58 52.06
CA PRO A 54 -4.65 -4.91 51.83
C PRO A 54 -5.33 -4.01 50.79
N ALA A 55 -5.07 -2.70 50.82
CA ALA A 55 -5.63 -1.77 49.84
C ALA A 55 -5.16 -2.08 48.42
N ARG A 56 -3.89 -2.47 48.24
CA ARG A 56 -3.35 -2.90 46.94
C ARG A 56 -3.95 -4.24 46.48
N ILE A 57 -4.21 -5.18 47.39
CA ILE A 57 -4.91 -6.43 47.06
C ILE A 57 -6.33 -6.11 46.55
N ASP A 58 -7.07 -5.24 47.24
CA ASP A 58 -8.41 -4.83 46.82
C ASP A 58 -8.42 -4.11 45.47
N GLU A 59 -7.41 -3.28 45.19
CA GLU A 59 -7.23 -2.63 43.88
C GLU A 59 -7.05 -3.65 42.75
N VAL A 60 -6.15 -4.63 42.93
CA VAL A 60 -5.93 -5.69 41.94
C VAL A 60 -7.20 -6.52 41.75
N ARG A 61 -7.90 -6.89 42.82
CA ARG A 61 -9.19 -7.60 42.75
C ARG A 61 -10.26 -6.84 41.97
N LYS A 62 -10.38 -5.51 42.17
CA LYS A 62 -11.31 -4.67 41.41
C LYS A 62 -10.96 -4.55 39.94
N SER A 63 -9.70 -4.75 39.58
CA SER A 63 -9.23 -4.75 38.19
C SER A 63 -9.41 -6.09 37.48
N MET A 64 -9.80 -7.16 38.20
CA MET A 64 -10.08 -8.46 37.61
C MET A 64 -11.36 -8.38 36.77
N THR A 65 -11.34 -9.07 35.64
CA THR A 65 -12.45 -9.17 34.72
C THR A 65 -13.30 -10.38 35.09
N ASP A 66 -14.58 -10.15 35.38
CA ASP A 66 -15.57 -11.20 35.64
C ASP A 66 -16.32 -11.49 34.34
N ILE A 67 -15.70 -12.33 33.51
CA ILE A 67 -16.24 -12.76 32.22
C ILE A 67 -16.52 -14.25 32.33
N ASP A 68 -17.74 -14.66 31.97
CA ASP A 68 -18.10 -16.08 31.88
C ASP A 68 -17.42 -16.71 30.65
N VAL A 69 -16.19 -17.18 30.86
CA VAL A 69 -15.38 -17.85 29.84
C VAL A 69 -16.08 -19.09 29.32
N SER A 70 -16.86 -19.79 30.15
CA SER A 70 -17.51 -21.05 29.76
C SER A 70 -18.55 -20.83 28.66
N GLU A 71 -19.38 -19.81 28.82
CA GLU A 71 -20.38 -19.43 27.82
C GLU A 71 -19.72 -18.95 26.52
N LEU A 72 -18.66 -18.14 26.61
CA LEU A 72 -17.91 -17.68 25.43
C LEU A 72 -17.21 -18.83 24.70
N GLU A 73 -16.70 -19.84 25.41
CA GLU A 73 -16.11 -21.03 24.79
C GLU A 73 -17.13 -21.89 24.04
N LEU A 74 -18.36 -22.01 24.57
CA LEU A 74 -19.46 -22.66 23.87
C LEU A 74 -19.79 -21.92 22.56
N GLN A 75 -19.94 -20.59 22.63
CA GLN A 75 -20.21 -19.75 21.46
C GLN A 75 -19.08 -19.84 20.41
N ARG A 76 -17.81 -19.82 20.84
CA ARG A 76 -16.64 -20.04 19.98
C ARG A 76 -16.73 -21.35 19.21
N ASN A 77 -17.11 -22.43 19.89
CA ASN A 77 -17.21 -23.76 19.26
C ASN A 77 -18.36 -23.82 18.24
N VAL A 78 -19.51 -23.24 18.56
CA VAL A 78 -20.66 -23.13 17.64
C VAL A 78 -20.28 -22.35 16.38
N LEU A 79 -19.62 -21.19 16.52
CA LEU A 79 -19.16 -20.40 15.38
C LEU A 79 -18.15 -21.17 14.51
N LYS A 80 -17.22 -21.92 15.12
CA LYS A 80 -16.28 -22.77 14.37
C LYS A 80 -16.99 -23.86 13.58
N GLU A 81 -18.04 -24.46 14.13
CA GLU A 81 -18.84 -25.47 13.44
C GLU A 81 -19.62 -24.87 12.25
N GLN A 82 -20.21 -23.69 12.44
CA GLN A 82 -20.91 -22.94 11.38
C GLN A 82 -19.95 -22.53 10.25
N ILE A 83 -18.73 -22.09 10.58
CA ILE A 83 -17.70 -21.77 9.58
C ILE A 83 -17.35 -23.04 8.78
N ALA A 84 -17.14 -24.18 9.44
CA ALA A 84 -16.83 -25.45 8.78
C ALA A 84 -17.98 -25.96 7.89
N GLU A 85 -19.23 -25.64 8.21
CA GLU A 85 -20.39 -25.93 7.34
C GLU A 85 -20.42 -25.04 6.11
N VAL A 86 -20.12 -23.74 6.27
CA VAL A 86 -20.00 -22.79 5.15
C VAL A 86 -18.86 -23.21 4.22
N GLU A 87 -17.70 -23.62 4.76
CA GLU A 87 -16.57 -24.09 3.97
C GLU A 87 -16.90 -25.35 3.16
N ARG A 88 -17.63 -26.32 3.73
CA ARG A 88 -18.14 -27.48 2.98
C ARG A 88 -19.06 -27.06 1.85
N SER A 89 -19.91 -26.06 2.08
CA SER A 89 -20.81 -25.52 1.05
C SER A 89 -20.06 -24.77 -0.05
N GLU A 90 -18.95 -24.09 0.28
CA GLU A 90 -18.05 -23.46 -0.69
C GLU A 90 -17.37 -24.51 -1.59
N ASP A 91 -16.88 -25.60 -1.02
CA ASP A 91 -16.26 -26.71 -1.75
C ASP A 91 -17.23 -27.37 -2.74
N ASP A 92 -18.46 -27.65 -2.29
CA ASP A 92 -19.52 -28.20 -3.16
C ASP A 92 -19.85 -27.26 -4.32
N THR A 93 -19.92 -25.95 -4.04
CA THR A 93 -20.19 -24.93 -5.07
C THR A 93 -19.02 -24.78 -6.04
N ALA A 94 -17.78 -24.91 -5.56
CA ALA A 94 -16.59 -24.90 -6.40
C ALA A 94 -16.54 -26.11 -7.35
N ALA A 95 -16.92 -27.29 -6.86
CA ALA A 95 -17.02 -28.49 -7.68
C ALA A 95 -18.10 -28.35 -8.78
N GLN A 96 -19.26 -27.77 -8.45
CA GLN A 96 -20.31 -27.46 -9.43
C GLN A 96 -19.84 -26.45 -10.48
N TYR A 97 -19.15 -25.39 -10.07
CA TYR A 97 -18.61 -24.38 -10.99
C TYR A 97 -17.57 -24.97 -11.96
N LYS A 98 -16.69 -25.84 -11.48
CA LYS A 98 -15.72 -26.53 -12.34
C LYS A 98 -16.38 -27.40 -13.40
N LYS A 99 -17.52 -28.03 -13.08
CA LYS A 99 -18.33 -28.77 -14.08
C LYS A 99 -18.96 -27.80 -15.09
N TYR A 100 -19.57 -26.71 -14.62
CA TYR A 100 -20.16 -25.67 -15.47
C TYR A 100 -19.15 -25.09 -16.48
N GLN A 101 -17.92 -24.83 -16.02
CA GLN A 101 -16.85 -24.33 -16.88
C GLN A 101 -16.47 -25.34 -17.97
N LYS A 102 -16.29 -26.62 -17.63
CA LYS A 102 -16.00 -27.67 -18.62
C LYS A 102 -17.10 -27.82 -19.67
N GLU A 103 -18.37 -27.76 -19.26
CA GLU A 103 -19.50 -27.83 -20.20
C GLU A 103 -19.55 -26.60 -21.11
N THR A 104 -19.17 -25.43 -20.60
CA THR A 104 -19.05 -24.18 -21.39
C THR A 104 -17.92 -24.27 -22.41
N GLU A 105 -16.76 -24.78 -22.03
CA GLU A 105 -15.63 -25.05 -22.95
C GLU A 105 -16.04 -26.05 -24.03
N SER A 106 -16.70 -27.14 -23.64
CA SER A 106 -17.23 -28.14 -24.58
C SER A 106 -18.25 -27.55 -25.57
N LEU A 107 -19.13 -26.65 -25.13
CA LEU A 107 -20.05 -25.94 -26.01
C LEU A 107 -19.29 -25.05 -27.03
N MET A 108 -18.24 -24.37 -26.58
CA MET A 108 -17.42 -23.52 -27.45
C MET A 108 -16.71 -24.34 -28.53
N ASP A 109 -16.16 -25.51 -28.17
CA ASP A 109 -15.54 -26.44 -29.12
C ASP A 109 -16.55 -26.93 -30.17
N LEU A 110 -17.77 -27.28 -29.77
CA LEU A 110 -18.82 -27.67 -30.71
C LEU A 110 -19.18 -26.53 -31.66
N LYS A 111 -19.34 -25.29 -31.16
CA LYS A 111 -19.59 -24.13 -32.03
C LYS A 111 -18.47 -23.89 -33.03
N LEU A 112 -17.21 -24.10 -32.62
CA LEU A 112 -16.06 -24.01 -33.51
C LEU A 112 -16.11 -25.09 -34.60
N GLN A 113 -16.43 -26.33 -34.23
CA GLN A 113 -16.60 -27.43 -35.18
C GLN A 113 -17.71 -27.16 -36.20
N LEU A 114 -18.83 -26.56 -35.78
CA LEU A 114 -19.92 -26.16 -36.67
C LEU A 114 -19.41 -25.16 -37.72
N SER A 115 -18.71 -24.12 -37.27
CA SER A 115 -18.15 -23.09 -38.15
C SER A 115 -17.11 -23.66 -39.12
N ASP A 116 -16.25 -24.58 -38.65
CA ASP A 116 -15.28 -25.26 -39.50
C ASP A 116 -15.92 -26.19 -40.53
N MET A 117 -17.07 -26.78 -40.21
CA MET A 117 -17.86 -27.59 -41.14
C MET A 117 -18.44 -26.72 -42.27
N GLU A 118 -19.02 -25.56 -41.92
CA GLU A 118 -19.51 -24.58 -42.90
C GLU A 118 -18.38 -24.05 -43.81
N ARG A 119 -17.22 -23.75 -43.21
CA ARG A 119 -16.05 -23.26 -43.93
C ARG A 119 -15.55 -24.28 -44.96
N ARG A 120 -15.33 -25.53 -44.53
CA ARG A 120 -14.85 -26.62 -45.41
C ARG A 120 -15.84 -26.89 -46.55
N ALA A 121 -17.13 -26.89 -46.25
CA ALA A 121 -18.16 -27.10 -47.27
C ALA A 121 -18.19 -26.00 -48.34
N ASN A 122 -17.78 -24.77 -47.99
CA ASN A 122 -17.79 -23.64 -48.91
C ASN A 122 -16.44 -23.38 -49.60
N GLU A 123 -15.36 -24.02 -49.17
CA GLU A 123 -14.00 -23.75 -49.66
C GLU A 123 -13.86 -23.97 -51.17
N GLU A 124 -14.31 -25.13 -51.67
CA GLU A 124 -14.26 -25.46 -53.10
C GLU A 124 -15.15 -24.55 -53.95
N ASN A 125 -16.34 -24.20 -53.44
CA ASN A 125 -17.26 -23.30 -54.14
C ASN A 125 -16.69 -21.87 -54.22
N ILE A 126 -16.14 -21.35 -53.11
CA ILE A 126 -15.48 -20.03 -53.10
C ILE A 126 -14.28 -20.03 -54.06
N ALA A 127 -13.46 -21.08 -54.06
CA ALA A 127 -12.33 -21.20 -54.97
C ALA A 127 -12.76 -21.24 -56.45
N ALA A 128 -13.80 -22.02 -56.77
CA ALA A 128 -14.35 -22.11 -58.12
C ALA A 128 -14.97 -20.78 -58.60
N ARG A 129 -15.73 -20.09 -57.74
CA ARG A 129 -16.29 -18.76 -58.03
C ARG A 129 -15.20 -17.73 -58.31
N ARG A 130 -14.20 -17.65 -57.43
CA ARG A 130 -13.04 -16.74 -57.61
C ARG A 130 -12.33 -16.98 -58.93
N LYS A 131 -12.10 -18.25 -59.29
CA LYS A 131 -11.47 -18.59 -60.57
C LYS A 131 -12.26 -18.04 -61.77
N TYR A 132 -13.58 -18.21 -61.79
CA TYR A 132 -14.40 -17.66 -62.88
C TYR A 132 -14.46 -16.13 -62.85
N GLU A 133 -14.50 -15.51 -61.67
CA GLU A 133 -14.44 -14.04 -61.52
C GLU A 133 -13.12 -13.47 -62.08
N ASP A 134 -11.99 -14.10 -61.77
CA ASP A 134 -10.67 -13.72 -62.29
C ASP A 134 -10.60 -13.87 -63.83
N GLU A 135 -11.05 -15.00 -64.38
CA GLU A 135 -11.08 -15.22 -65.84
C GLU A 135 -12.02 -14.24 -66.55
N ILE A 136 -13.16 -13.89 -65.95
CA ILE A 136 -14.08 -12.86 -66.48
C ILE A 136 -13.39 -11.49 -66.50
N ALA A 137 -12.64 -11.13 -65.45
CA ALA A 137 -11.92 -9.87 -65.39
C ALA A 137 -10.83 -9.76 -66.48
N ASP A 138 -10.13 -10.86 -66.77
CA ASP A 138 -9.15 -10.92 -67.86
C ASP A 138 -9.83 -10.67 -69.23
N PHE A 139 -10.96 -11.35 -69.50
CA PHE A 139 -11.72 -11.10 -70.73
C PHE A 139 -12.28 -9.68 -70.82
N GLU A 140 -12.67 -9.05 -69.70
CA GLU A 140 -13.09 -7.64 -69.68
C GLU A 140 -11.96 -6.69 -70.09
N ALA A 141 -10.74 -6.95 -69.61
CA ALA A 141 -9.56 -6.19 -70.00
C ALA A 141 -9.26 -6.35 -71.50
N ASP A 142 -9.34 -7.57 -72.02
CA ASP A 142 -9.14 -7.88 -73.45
C ASP A 142 -10.19 -7.21 -74.34
N ILE A 143 -11.47 -7.28 -73.95
CA ILE A 143 -12.58 -6.60 -74.64
C ILE A 143 -12.36 -5.09 -74.67
N ALA A 144 -11.96 -4.49 -73.55
CA ALA A 144 -11.69 -3.05 -73.48
C ALA A 144 -10.51 -2.65 -74.40
N SER A 145 -9.46 -3.48 -74.44
CA SER A 145 -8.31 -3.30 -75.33
C SER A 145 -8.70 -3.41 -76.81
N ALA A 146 -9.48 -4.43 -77.18
CA ALA A 146 -9.98 -4.63 -78.54
C ALA A 146 -10.87 -3.46 -79.01
N LYS A 147 -11.80 -2.98 -78.15
CA LYS A 147 -12.65 -1.81 -78.45
C LYS A 147 -11.83 -0.56 -78.77
N ARG A 148 -10.80 -0.27 -77.98
CA ARG A 148 -9.88 0.87 -78.24
C ARG A 148 -9.14 0.74 -79.57
N LYS A 149 -8.67 -0.47 -79.90
CA LYS A 149 -8.00 -0.73 -81.19
C LYS A 149 -8.94 -0.54 -82.38
N ILE A 150 -10.18 -1.04 -82.27
CA ILE A 150 -11.23 -0.88 -83.27
C ILE A 150 -11.51 0.60 -83.52
N GLU A 151 -11.71 1.39 -82.46
CA GLU A 151 -11.94 2.84 -82.57
C GLU A 151 -10.75 3.57 -83.23
N LEU A 152 -9.51 3.19 -82.91
CA LEU A 152 -8.32 3.75 -83.54
C LEU A 152 -8.26 3.40 -85.04
N LEU A 153 -8.52 2.15 -85.40
CA LEU A 153 -8.53 1.70 -86.80
C LEU A 153 -9.64 2.38 -87.60
N GLN A 154 -10.84 2.54 -87.02
CA GLN A 154 -11.95 3.27 -87.64
C GLN A 154 -11.60 4.73 -87.91
N ARG A 155 -10.97 5.42 -86.95
CA ARG A 155 -10.48 6.80 -87.14
C ARG A 155 -9.43 6.87 -88.25
N ASN A 156 -8.44 5.99 -88.24
CA ASN A 156 -7.39 5.95 -89.26
C ASN A 156 -7.96 5.73 -90.67
N ILE A 157 -9.00 4.88 -90.79
CA ILE A 157 -9.70 4.67 -92.06
C ILE A 157 -10.42 5.96 -92.49
N ALA A 158 -11.18 6.58 -91.59
CA ALA A 158 -11.92 7.81 -91.89
C ALA A 158 -10.98 8.97 -92.31
N ASP A 159 -9.89 9.17 -91.58
CA ASP A 159 -8.87 10.20 -91.88
C ASP A 159 -8.17 9.91 -93.22
N GLY A 160 -7.85 8.63 -93.48
CA GLY A 160 -7.30 8.18 -94.74
C GLY A 160 -8.24 8.45 -95.92
N GLU A 161 -9.52 8.08 -95.79
CA GLU A 161 -10.56 8.29 -96.80
C GLU A 161 -10.79 9.79 -97.06
N GLY A 162 -10.82 10.61 -96.01
CA GLY A 162 -10.90 12.06 -96.12
C GLY A 162 -9.71 12.66 -96.86
N THR A 163 -8.49 12.17 -96.59
CA THR A 163 -7.27 12.61 -97.26
C THR A 163 -7.25 12.19 -98.73
N VAL A 164 -7.66 10.95 -99.04
CA VAL A 164 -7.82 10.48 -100.43
C VAL A 164 -8.81 11.36 -101.18
N SER A 165 -9.97 11.65 -100.60
CA SER A 165 -10.97 12.54 -101.19
C SER A 165 -10.42 13.94 -101.48
N ALA A 166 -9.59 14.50 -100.60
CA ALA A 166 -8.94 15.79 -100.82
C ALA A 166 -7.95 15.76 -101.98
N TYR A 167 -7.12 14.72 -102.08
CA TYR A 167 -6.19 14.53 -103.21
C TYR A 167 -6.93 14.27 -104.53
N GLU A 168 -8.05 13.55 -104.52
CA GLU A 168 -8.89 13.36 -105.70
C GLU A 168 -9.46 14.69 -106.19
N LYS A 169 -9.97 15.54 -105.29
CA LYS A 169 -10.41 16.90 -105.63
C LYS A 169 -9.27 17.75 -106.18
N LYS A 170 -8.07 17.68 -105.58
CA LYS A 170 -6.88 18.40 -106.08
C LYS A 170 -6.48 17.91 -107.48
N ARG A 171 -6.48 16.60 -107.71
CA ARG A 171 -6.20 16.00 -109.01
C ARG A 171 -7.23 16.41 -110.06
N GLN A 172 -8.51 16.50 -109.69
CA GLN A 172 -9.55 17.01 -110.59
C GLN A 172 -9.35 18.48 -110.95
N LYS A 173 -8.92 19.33 -110.01
CA LYS A 173 -8.54 20.72 -110.29
C LYS A 173 -7.36 20.79 -111.26
N LEU A 174 -6.29 20.04 -110.98
CA LEU A 174 -5.11 19.96 -111.86
C LEU A 174 -5.48 19.48 -113.27
N LEU A 175 -6.44 18.56 -113.41
CA LEU A 175 -6.95 18.14 -114.72
C LEU A 175 -7.68 19.28 -115.46
N ASN A 176 -8.46 20.09 -114.75
CA ASN A 176 -9.12 21.26 -115.34
C ASN A 176 -8.11 22.36 -115.70
N ASP A 177 -7.11 22.59 -114.84
CA ASP A 177 -6.02 23.52 -115.10
C ASP A 177 -5.20 23.07 -116.32
N TRP A 178 -4.92 21.77 -116.44
CA TRP A 178 -4.27 21.19 -117.62
C TRP A 178 -5.08 21.43 -118.89
N LYS A 179 -6.41 21.18 -118.87
CA LYS A 179 -7.27 21.45 -120.03
C LYS A 179 -7.24 22.93 -120.44
N THR A 180 -7.24 23.82 -119.46
CA THR A 180 -7.23 25.27 -119.66
C THR A 180 -5.88 25.72 -120.23
N GLU A 181 -4.78 25.25 -119.64
CA GLU A 181 -3.43 25.54 -120.11
C GLU A 181 -3.25 25.01 -121.53
N ASN A 182 -3.51 23.72 -121.77
CA ASN A 182 -3.35 23.05 -123.07
C ASN A 182 -4.19 23.66 -124.20
N ALA A 183 -5.30 24.33 -123.90
CA ALA A 183 -6.11 25.04 -124.89
C ALA A 183 -5.52 26.39 -125.32
N LYS A 184 -4.54 26.93 -124.59
CA LYS A 184 -3.84 28.17 -124.98
C LYS A 184 -3.05 27.91 -126.26
N SER A 185 -3.17 28.84 -127.20
CA SER A 185 -2.39 28.82 -128.44
C SER A 185 -1.64 30.14 -128.60
N TYR A 186 -0.48 30.09 -129.25
CA TYR A 186 0.29 31.28 -129.55
C TYR A 186 -0.46 32.14 -130.57
N SER A 187 -0.81 33.36 -130.19
CA SER A 187 -1.38 34.37 -131.09
C SER A 187 -0.27 35.33 -131.52
N ASP A 188 -0.13 35.50 -132.82
CA ASP A 188 0.92 36.31 -133.42
C ASP A 188 0.44 37.76 -133.59
N VAL A 189 0.63 38.57 -132.55
CA VAL A 189 0.13 39.97 -132.49
C VAL A 189 1.23 40.99 -132.84
N LEU A 190 2.43 40.53 -133.16
CA LEU A 190 3.56 41.39 -133.52
C LEU A 190 3.52 41.67 -135.03
N GLU A 191 3.12 42.89 -135.40
CA GLU A 191 3.16 43.39 -136.77
C GLU A 191 4.46 44.15 -137.05
N PHE A 192 5.01 43.99 -138.26
CA PHE A 192 6.21 44.70 -138.69
C PHE A 192 5.85 46.16 -138.99
N ASP A 193 6.43 47.09 -138.24
CA ASP A 193 6.23 48.53 -138.49
C ASP A 193 6.98 48.94 -139.76
N GLU A 194 6.27 49.23 -140.85
CA GLU A 194 6.89 49.60 -142.13
C GLU A 194 7.75 50.87 -142.03
N ASN A 195 7.47 51.77 -141.08
CA ASN A 195 8.26 52.98 -140.84
C ASN A 195 9.64 52.68 -140.27
N SER A 196 9.87 51.48 -139.73
CA SER A 196 11.19 51.05 -139.22
C SER A 196 12.25 50.90 -140.32
N THR A 197 11.84 50.95 -141.60
CA THR A 197 12.74 50.87 -142.77
C THR A 197 13.24 52.24 -143.27
N ILE A 198 12.72 53.34 -142.71
CA ILE A 198 13.09 54.72 -143.06
C ILE A 198 13.95 55.31 -141.94
N CYS A 199 15.03 56.02 -142.29
CA CYS A 199 15.84 56.70 -141.29
C CYS A 199 15.02 57.88 -140.69
N PRO A 200 14.69 57.85 -139.39
CA PRO A 200 13.82 58.86 -138.78
C PRO A 200 14.46 60.26 -138.69
N VAL A 201 15.76 60.40 -139.03
CA VAL A 201 16.52 61.66 -138.92
C VAL A 201 16.70 62.36 -140.27
N CYS A 202 16.95 61.63 -141.36
CA CYS A 202 17.14 62.23 -142.69
C CYS A 202 16.04 61.87 -143.70
N GLY A 203 15.04 61.06 -143.31
CA GLY A 203 13.88 60.71 -144.13
C GLY A 203 14.18 59.82 -145.34
N GLN A 204 15.43 59.43 -145.54
CA GLN A 204 15.84 58.50 -146.60
C GLN A 204 15.68 57.05 -146.16
N SER A 205 15.31 56.17 -147.09
CA SER A 205 15.27 54.72 -146.85
C SER A 205 16.65 54.19 -146.49
N TYR A 206 16.71 53.25 -145.55
CA TYR A 206 17.98 52.63 -145.21
C TYR A 206 18.55 51.84 -146.42
N PRO A 207 19.88 51.68 -146.51
CA PRO A 207 20.51 50.80 -147.49
C PRO A 207 19.94 49.37 -147.40
N SER A 208 19.91 48.64 -148.52
CA SER A 208 19.34 47.29 -148.64
C SER A 208 19.76 46.35 -147.51
N ASP A 209 21.05 46.32 -147.20
CA ASP A 209 21.65 45.42 -146.21
C ASP A 209 21.11 45.70 -144.79
N LYS A 210 20.78 46.96 -144.49
CA LYS A 210 20.28 47.38 -143.18
C LYS A 210 18.77 47.17 -143.04
N ILE A 211 18.01 47.30 -144.12
CA ILE A 211 16.58 46.92 -144.14
C ILE A 211 16.44 45.41 -143.97
N GLU A 212 17.31 44.61 -144.60
CA GLU A 212 17.37 43.17 -144.41
C GLU A 212 17.71 42.81 -142.96
N GLN A 213 18.66 43.51 -142.34
CA GLN A 213 19.00 43.30 -140.93
C GLN A 213 17.83 43.63 -139.98
N ILE A 214 17.10 44.73 -140.20
CA ILE A 214 15.94 45.11 -139.36
C ILE A 214 14.79 44.11 -139.50
N LYS A 215 14.54 43.62 -140.71
CA LYS A 215 13.57 42.54 -140.95
C LYS A 215 14.03 41.22 -140.30
N ALA A 216 15.32 40.89 -140.39
CA ALA A 216 15.89 39.71 -139.75
C ALA A 216 15.81 39.77 -138.21
N ASP A 217 16.10 40.92 -137.60
CA ASP A 217 16.00 41.14 -136.15
C ASP A 217 14.54 41.07 -135.67
N PHE A 218 13.59 41.57 -136.46
CA PHE A 218 12.16 41.45 -136.15
C PHE A 218 11.69 39.99 -136.22
N GLU A 219 12.05 39.26 -137.29
CA GLU A 219 11.75 37.82 -137.41
C GLU A 219 12.42 37.02 -136.28
N GLN A 220 13.64 37.38 -135.87
CA GLN A 220 14.32 36.77 -134.73
C GLN A 220 13.59 37.06 -133.42
N LYS A 221 13.17 38.32 -133.17
CA LYS A 221 12.40 38.69 -131.97
C LYS A 221 11.06 37.97 -131.92
N LYS A 222 10.38 37.85 -133.06
CA LYS A 222 9.13 37.12 -133.23
C LYS A 222 9.32 35.63 -132.92
N ALA A 223 10.40 35.03 -133.44
CA ALA A 223 10.80 33.66 -133.12
C ALA A 223 11.15 33.47 -131.64
N ASP A 224 11.84 34.43 -131.00
CA ASP A 224 12.22 34.36 -129.58
C ASP A 224 11.00 34.49 -128.65
N VAL A 225 10.05 35.36 -128.96
CA VAL A 225 8.79 35.49 -128.20
C VAL A 225 7.97 34.21 -128.30
N LYS A 226 7.85 33.65 -129.51
CA LYS A 226 7.22 32.35 -129.73
C LYS A 226 7.93 31.24 -128.95
N ARG A 227 9.26 31.19 -129.00
CA ARG A 227 10.07 30.18 -128.29
C ARG A 227 9.94 30.29 -126.77
N LYS A 228 9.92 31.51 -126.21
CA LYS A 228 9.68 31.74 -124.78
C LYS A 228 8.30 31.25 -124.38
N TRP A 229 7.27 31.61 -125.12
CA TRP A 229 5.91 31.13 -124.88
C TRP A 229 5.84 29.59 -124.95
N GLU A 230 6.42 28.97 -125.97
CA GLU A 230 6.45 27.50 -126.11
C GLU A 230 7.19 26.82 -124.96
N THR A 231 8.23 27.46 -124.41
CA THR A 231 8.99 26.94 -123.27
C THR A 231 8.19 27.05 -121.99
N GLU A 232 7.67 28.23 -121.66
CA GLU A 232 6.85 28.46 -120.45
C GLU A 232 5.58 27.61 -120.47
N HIS A 233 4.92 27.50 -121.62
CA HIS A 233 3.74 26.68 -121.81
C HIS A 233 4.05 25.19 -121.59
N ARG A 234 5.17 24.69 -122.13
CA ARG A 234 5.63 23.31 -121.90
C ARG A 234 6.00 23.05 -120.45
N GLU A 235 6.69 23.98 -119.79
CA GLU A 235 7.07 23.88 -118.38
C GLU A 235 5.83 23.87 -117.46
N ASN A 236 4.85 24.75 -117.73
CA ASN A 236 3.59 24.79 -116.99
C ASN A 236 2.81 23.47 -117.14
N LEU A 237 2.68 22.95 -118.37
CA LEU A 237 2.08 21.64 -118.61
C LEU A 237 2.85 20.53 -117.90
N GLY A 238 4.18 20.55 -117.97
CA GLY A 238 5.06 19.59 -117.28
C GLY A 238 4.86 19.59 -115.77
N ARG A 239 4.77 20.77 -115.14
CA ARG A 239 4.51 20.91 -113.69
C ARG A 239 3.13 20.38 -113.31
N ILE A 240 2.08 20.72 -114.05
CA ILE A 240 0.71 20.25 -113.77
C ILE A 240 0.63 18.72 -113.87
N VAL A 241 1.29 18.12 -114.88
CA VAL A 241 1.36 16.67 -115.04
C VAL A 241 2.15 16.02 -113.89
N ALA A 242 3.28 16.61 -113.48
CA ALA A 242 4.07 16.11 -112.36
C ALA A 242 3.28 16.12 -111.05
N ASP A 243 2.63 17.24 -110.72
CA ASP A 243 1.78 17.38 -109.54
C ASP A 243 0.59 16.41 -109.58
N GLY A 244 0.00 16.21 -110.77
CA GLY A 244 -1.09 15.25 -110.98
C GLY A 244 -0.66 13.81 -110.75
N ASN A 245 0.53 13.43 -111.21
CA ASN A 245 1.13 12.11 -110.98
C ASN A 245 1.53 11.90 -109.52
N GLN A 246 2.05 12.93 -108.85
CA GLN A 246 2.33 12.87 -107.41
C GLN A 246 1.04 12.66 -106.60
N CYS A 247 -0.04 13.37 -106.93
CA CYS A 247 -1.34 13.17 -106.30
C CYS A 247 -1.84 11.73 -106.52
N LYS A 248 -1.68 11.18 -107.74
CA LYS A 248 -2.05 9.79 -108.05
C LYS A 248 -1.27 8.79 -107.17
N GLY A 249 0.06 8.93 -107.07
CA GLY A 249 0.88 8.04 -106.26
C GLY A 249 0.54 8.09 -104.77
N LEU A 250 0.24 9.28 -104.23
CA LEU A 250 -0.21 9.43 -102.84
C LEU A 250 -1.58 8.80 -102.60
N ILE A 251 -2.51 8.92 -103.55
CA ILE A 251 -3.82 8.25 -103.48
C ILE A 251 -3.64 6.73 -103.42
N GLU A 252 -2.85 6.14 -104.31
CA GLU A 252 -2.62 4.69 -104.35
C GLU A 252 -1.99 4.17 -103.04
N GLN A 253 -1.01 4.90 -102.49
CA GLN A 253 -0.40 4.56 -101.21
C GLN A 253 -1.39 4.62 -100.04
N LEU A 254 -2.22 5.66 -99.98
CA LEU A 254 -3.23 5.82 -98.93
C LEU A 254 -4.33 4.76 -99.06
N GLN A 255 -4.76 4.43 -100.28
CA GLN A 255 -5.72 3.35 -100.53
C GLN A 255 -5.18 1.99 -100.06
N GLY A 256 -3.89 1.70 -100.28
CA GLY A 256 -3.25 0.49 -99.74
C GLY A 256 -3.25 0.44 -98.21
N LYS A 257 -2.95 1.58 -97.54
CA LYS A 257 -3.00 1.69 -96.07
C LYS A 257 -4.43 1.53 -95.53
N ILE A 258 -5.43 2.10 -96.20
CA ILE A 258 -6.84 1.97 -95.83
C ILE A 258 -7.28 0.51 -95.96
N ALA A 259 -6.92 -0.18 -97.04
CA ALA A 259 -7.25 -1.59 -97.24
C ALA A 259 -6.66 -2.47 -96.11
N TYR A 260 -5.39 -2.25 -95.76
CA TYR A 260 -4.75 -2.96 -94.64
C TYR A 260 -5.42 -2.65 -93.28
N ALA A 261 -5.79 -1.39 -93.04
CA ALA A 261 -6.51 -1.01 -91.82
C ALA A 261 -7.90 -1.64 -91.75
N LYS A 262 -8.62 -1.78 -92.88
CA LYS A 262 -9.92 -2.47 -92.97
C LYS A 262 -9.81 -3.96 -92.69
N GLU A 263 -8.77 -4.62 -93.20
CA GLU A 263 -8.51 -6.04 -92.90
C GLU A 263 -8.25 -6.23 -91.40
N LYS A 264 -7.37 -5.43 -90.79
CA LYS A 264 -7.12 -5.46 -89.35
C LYS A 264 -8.35 -5.16 -88.51
N LEU A 265 -9.17 -4.21 -88.94
CA LEU A 265 -10.43 -3.90 -88.28
C LEU A 265 -11.34 -5.13 -88.25
N SER A 266 -11.47 -5.83 -89.37
CA SER A 266 -12.29 -7.06 -89.44
C SER A 266 -11.76 -8.18 -88.55
N ALA A 267 -10.44 -8.31 -88.42
CA ALA A 267 -9.80 -9.31 -87.56
C ALA A 267 -10.02 -8.98 -86.07
N GLU A 268 -9.81 -7.74 -85.66
CA GLU A 268 -10.04 -7.30 -84.28
C GLU A 268 -11.53 -7.34 -83.89
N GLN A 269 -12.45 -7.11 -84.84
CA GLN A 269 -13.89 -7.30 -84.61
C GLN A 269 -14.26 -8.76 -84.35
N ARG A 270 -13.68 -9.72 -85.08
CA ARG A 270 -13.88 -11.15 -84.83
C ARG A 270 -13.31 -11.58 -83.47
N ASN A 271 -12.13 -11.06 -83.10
CA ASN A 271 -11.53 -11.33 -81.81
C ASN A 271 -12.39 -10.79 -80.65
N LEU A 272 -12.94 -9.58 -80.82
CA LEU A 272 -13.86 -8.98 -79.86
C LEU A 272 -15.11 -9.86 -79.67
N GLU A 273 -15.75 -10.27 -80.76
CA GLU A 273 -16.94 -11.12 -80.71
C GLU A 273 -16.64 -12.47 -80.02
N SER A 274 -15.50 -13.08 -80.34
CA SER A 274 -15.06 -14.31 -79.68
C SER A 274 -14.84 -14.14 -78.18
N ALA A 275 -14.19 -13.05 -77.75
CA ALA A 275 -13.95 -12.77 -76.34
C ALA A 275 -15.25 -12.49 -75.57
N GLU A 276 -16.20 -11.78 -76.19
CA GLU A 276 -17.53 -11.52 -75.60
C GLU A 276 -18.33 -12.83 -75.41
N VAL A 277 -18.24 -13.77 -76.36
CA VAL A 277 -18.88 -15.09 -76.25
C VAL A 277 -18.27 -15.94 -75.13
N GLU A 278 -16.94 -16.01 -75.03
CA GLU A 278 -16.27 -16.78 -73.96
C GLU A 278 -16.55 -16.17 -72.58
N LYS A 279 -16.52 -14.83 -72.45
CA LYS A 279 -16.93 -14.15 -71.23
C LYS A 279 -18.36 -14.53 -70.82
N GLN A 280 -19.32 -14.51 -71.75
CA GLN A 280 -20.71 -14.88 -71.45
C GLN A 280 -20.85 -16.33 -70.97
N LYS A 281 -20.05 -17.26 -71.52
CA LYS A 281 -20.04 -18.65 -71.04
C LYS A 281 -19.56 -18.73 -69.59
N LEU A 282 -18.50 -18.01 -69.23
CA LEU A 282 -17.97 -17.98 -67.86
C LEU A 282 -18.97 -17.35 -66.88
N VAL A 283 -19.62 -16.25 -67.27
CA VAL A 283 -20.70 -15.65 -66.47
C VAL A 283 -21.82 -16.66 -66.21
N GLY A 284 -22.26 -17.39 -67.25
CA GLY A 284 -23.27 -18.44 -67.11
C GLY A 284 -22.82 -19.66 -66.31
N LEU A 285 -21.51 -19.93 -66.19
CA LEU A 285 -20.96 -20.94 -65.29
C LEU A 285 -20.93 -20.44 -63.84
N LEU A 286 -20.59 -19.17 -63.63
CA LEU A 286 -20.58 -18.53 -62.31
C LEU A 286 -22.00 -18.44 -61.71
N GLU A 287 -23.01 -18.10 -62.51
CA GLU A 287 -24.42 -18.05 -62.08
C GLU A 287 -24.99 -19.42 -61.65
N LYS A 288 -24.42 -20.52 -62.18
CA LYS A 288 -24.80 -21.88 -61.79
C LYS A 288 -24.21 -22.32 -60.46
N LEU A 289 -23.15 -21.64 -59.99
CA LEU A 289 -22.59 -21.91 -58.67
C LEU A 289 -23.47 -21.24 -57.60
N PRO A 290 -23.83 -21.95 -56.53
CA PRO A 290 -24.57 -21.35 -55.43
C PRO A 290 -23.73 -20.27 -54.74
N GLU A 291 -24.39 -19.30 -54.10
CA GLU A 291 -23.72 -18.23 -53.34
C GLU A 291 -23.06 -18.80 -52.07
N LYS A 292 -23.76 -19.69 -51.36
CA LYS A 292 -23.26 -20.50 -50.24
C LYS A 292 -23.74 -21.93 -50.44
N ILE A 293 -22.86 -22.91 -50.23
CA ILE A 293 -23.27 -24.32 -50.12
C ILE A 293 -23.99 -24.47 -48.79
N ASP A 294 -25.27 -24.84 -48.87
CA ASP A 294 -26.09 -25.18 -47.72
C ASP A 294 -25.81 -26.62 -47.29
N ILE A 295 -25.29 -26.78 -46.08
CA ILE A 295 -25.04 -28.07 -45.44
C ILE A 295 -26.07 -28.41 -44.36
N SER A 296 -27.13 -27.60 -44.21
CA SER A 296 -28.16 -27.80 -43.18
C SER A 296 -28.86 -29.15 -43.26
N GLY A 297 -28.90 -29.75 -44.45
CA GLY A 297 -29.45 -31.09 -44.68
C GLY A 297 -28.48 -32.25 -44.36
N SER A 298 -27.24 -31.98 -43.95
CA SER A 298 -26.30 -33.04 -43.58
C SER A 298 -26.63 -33.60 -42.19
N GLU A 299 -26.57 -34.93 -42.07
CA GLU A 299 -26.87 -35.62 -40.80
C GLU A 299 -25.93 -35.17 -39.67
N ASP A 300 -24.65 -34.95 -40.00
CA ASP A 300 -23.63 -34.51 -39.03
C ASP A 300 -23.85 -33.06 -38.58
N TYR A 301 -24.30 -32.18 -39.49
CA TYR A 301 -24.65 -30.80 -39.15
C TYR A 301 -25.87 -30.75 -38.22
N GLY A 302 -26.92 -31.53 -38.52
CA GLY A 302 -28.12 -31.62 -37.69
C GLY A 302 -27.86 -32.16 -36.28
N LYS A 303 -26.99 -33.16 -36.15
CA LYS A 303 -26.53 -33.69 -34.85
C LYS A 303 -25.82 -32.62 -34.04
N LEU A 304 -24.86 -31.94 -34.65
CA LEU A 304 -24.02 -30.96 -33.97
C LEU A 304 -24.81 -29.71 -33.53
N VAL A 305 -25.77 -29.25 -34.34
CA VAL A 305 -26.71 -28.18 -33.97
C VAL A 305 -27.59 -28.61 -32.80
N SER A 306 -28.08 -29.86 -32.82
CA SER A 306 -28.93 -30.39 -31.75
C SER A 306 -28.16 -30.53 -30.42
N GLU A 307 -26.91 -30.99 -30.47
CA GLU A 307 -26.01 -31.08 -29.31
C GLU A 307 -25.68 -29.70 -28.73
N ILE A 308 -25.44 -28.70 -29.58
CA ILE A 308 -25.24 -27.30 -29.17
C ILE A 308 -26.49 -26.78 -28.46
N ALA A 309 -27.68 -26.96 -29.04
CA ALA A 309 -28.93 -26.48 -28.46
C ALA A 309 -29.26 -27.15 -27.12
N GLU A 310 -28.98 -28.45 -26.99
CA GLU A 310 -29.16 -29.17 -25.73
C GLU A 310 -28.19 -28.67 -24.64
N LYS A 311 -26.91 -28.48 -24.97
CA LYS A 311 -25.91 -27.93 -24.04
C LYS A 311 -26.18 -26.48 -23.66
N GLU A 312 -26.62 -25.64 -24.59
CA GLU A 312 -27.05 -24.26 -24.29
C GLU A 312 -28.22 -24.25 -23.31
N LYS A 313 -29.25 -25.07 -23.55
CA LYS A 313 -30.39 -25.18 -22.64
C LYS A 313 -29.98 -25.67 -21.24
N MET A 314 -29.04 -26.61 -21.16
CA MET A 314 -28.49 -27.10 -19.89
C MET A 314 -27.69 -26.01 -19.17
N LEU A 315 -26.87 -25.23 -19.88
CA LEU A 315 -26.07 -24.13 -19.31
C LEU A 315 -26.91 -22.91 -18.92
N ASP A 316 -28.00 -22.61 -19.64
CA ASP A 316 -28.94 -21.55 -19.27
C ASP A 316 -29.74 -21.91 -18.02
N ALA A 317 -30.12 -23.19 -17.88
CA ALA A 317 -30.79 -23.69 -16.68
C ALA A 317 -29.82 -23.82 -15.48
N ALA A 318 -28.55 -24.11 -15.75
CA ALA A 318 -27.51 -24.19 -14.73
C ALA A 318 -27.00 -22.77 -14.40
N ASN A 319 -27.42 -22.22 -13.27
CA ASN A 319 -26.81 -20.99 -12.78
C ASN A 319 -25.33 -21.24 -12.46
N SER A 320 -24.45 -20.33 -12.87
CA SER A 320 -23.00 -20.36 -12.58
C SER A 320 -22.66 -20.42 -11.08
N GLY A 321 -23.65 -20.29 -10.19
CA GLY A 321 -23.48 -20.31 -8.73
C GLY A 321 -22.80 -19.06 -8.18
N ALA A 322 -22.56 -18.04 -9.00
CA ALA A 322 -21.82 -16.83 -8.61
C ALA A 322 -22.46 -16.09 -7.43
N GLY A 323 -23.79 -15.94 -7.45
CA GLY A 323 -24.54 -15.31 -6.34
C GLY A 323 -24.46 -16.13 -5.05
N LEU A 324 -24.53 -17.46 -5.14
CA LEU A 324 -24.41 -18.34 -3.98
C LEU A 324 -22.99 -18.29 -3.38
N ARG A 325 -21.94 -18.31 -4.21
CA ARG A 325 -20.55 -18.15 -3.75
C ARG A 325 -20.33 -16.83 -3.02
N GLN A 326 -20.87 -15.74 -3.57
CA GLN A 326 -20.76 -14.43 -2.92
C GLN A 326 -21.49 -14.40 -1.56
N GLN A 327 -22.67 -15.03 -1.46
CA GLN A 327 -23.40 -15.14 -0.19
C GLN A 327 -22.64 -15.98 0.84
N LEU A 328 -22.08 -17.12 0.44
CA LEU A 328 -21.26 -17.97 1.31
C LEU A 328 -20.03 -17.22 1.83
N GLN A 329 -19.35 -16.48 0.95
CA GLN A 329 -18.18 -15.68 1.32
C GLN A 329 -18.52 -14.55 2.30
N LEU A 330 -19.64 -13.83 2.08
CA LEU A 330 -20.14 -12.82 3.03
C LEU A 330 -20.49 -13.44 4.39
N LYS A 331 -21.18 -14.59 4.38
CA LYS A 331 -21.53 -15.32 5.61
C LYS A 331 -20.29 -15.79 6.37
N LYS A 332 -19.28 -16.32 5.67
CA LYS A 332 -18.00 -16.74 6.26
C LYS A 332 -17.28 -15.58 6.95
N ASN A 333 -17.17 -14.44 6.27
CA ASN A 333 -16.52 -13.26 6.82
C ASN A 333 -17.24 -12.76 8.08
N GLY A 334 -18.57 -12.70 8.08
CA GLY A 334 -19.35 -12.31 9.27
C GLY A 334 -19.12 -13.24 10.45
N LEU A 335 -19.15 -14.56 10.24
CA LEU A 335 -18.87 -15.54 11.30
C LEU A 335 -17.42 -15.45 11.82
N GLN A 336 -16.45 -15.15 10.96
CA GLN A 336 -15.05 -14.96 11.37
C GLN A 336 -14.86 -13.68 12.19
N GLU A 337 -15.55 -12.60 11.86
CA GLU A 337 -15.54 -11.36 12.66
C GLU A 337 -16.14 -11.59 14.05
N GLU A 338 -17.27 -12.31 14.13
CA GLU A 338 -17.88 -12.71 15.40
C GLU A 338 -16.93 -13.60 16.22
N LEU A 339 -16.30 -14.60 15.60
CA LEU A 339 -15.34 -15.49 16.25
C LEU A 339 -14.15 -14.70 16.82
N PHE A 340 -13.60 -13.78 16.03
CA PHE A 340 -12.49 -12.92 16.47
C PHE A 340 -12.87 -12.06 17.68
N SER A 341 -14.10 -11.51 17.70
CA SER A 341 -14.61 -10.76 18.85
C SER A 341 -14.69 -11.61 20.12
N ILE A 342 -15.19 -12.84 20.00
CA ILE A 342 -15.29 -13.79 21.12
C ILE A 342 -13.92 -14.22 21.61
N GLU A 343 -13.00 -14.57 20.71
CA GLU A 343 -11.63 -14.96 21.08
C GLU A 343 -10.89 -13.82 21.79
N LYS A 344 -11.12 -12.57 21.39
CA LYS A 344 -10.59 -11.39 22.08
C LYS A 344 -11.17 -11.23 23.49
N GLN A 345 -12.47 -11.48 23.67
CA GLN A 345 -13.12 -11.43 24.99
C GLN A 345 -12.59 -12.51 25.93
N ILE A 346 -12.42 -13.74 25.43
CA ILE A 346 -11.81 -14.85 26.17
C ILE A 346 -10.39 -14.49 26.59
N ALA A 347 -9.56 -13.97 25.68
CA ALA A 347 -8.19 -13.56 26.01
C ALA A 347 -8.15 -12.45 27.07
N SER A 348 -9.11 -11.52 27.04
CA SER A 348 -9.20 -10.45 28.05
C SER A 348 -9.70 -10.91 29.42
N ALA A 349 -10.29 -12.11 29.50
CA ALA A 349 -10.78 -12.70 30.74
C ALA A 349 -9.67 -13.36 31.58
N ASP A 350 -8.48 -13.54 31.01
CA ASP A 350 -7.34 -14.11 31.72
C ASP A 350 -6.90 -13.19 32.87
N ASN A 351 -7.05 -13.69 34.10
CA ASN A 351 -6.65 -13.01 35.32
C ASN A 351 -5.40 -13.64 35.97
N SER A 352 -4.73 -14.60 35.32
CA SER A 352 -3.60 -15.35 35.88
C SER A 352 -2.50 -14.45 36.48
N GLU A 353 -2.03 -13.45 35.74
CA GLU A 353 -1.02 -12.49 36.24
C GLU A 353 -1.52 -11.70 37.47
N LYS A 354 -2.82 -11.37 37.52
CA LYS A 354 -3.43 -10.66 38.66
C LYS A 354 -3.55 -11.58 39.88
N GLU A 355 -3.85 -12.86 39.66
CA GLU A 355 -3.89 -13.88 40.71
C GLU A 355 -2.50 -14.10 41.33
N GLU A 356 -1.47 -14.28 40.51
CA GLU A 356 -0.08 -14.37 40.98
C GLU A 356 0.31 -13.12 41.81
N ARG A 357 -0.07 -11.93 41.34
CA ARG A 357 0.19 -10.68 42.06
C ARG A 357 -0.54 -10.61 43.40
N ILE A 358 -1.77 -11.12 43.50
CA ILE A 358 -2.51 -11.20 44.76
C ILE A 358 -1.79 -12.15 45.72
N GLU A 359 -1.32 -13.29 45.24
CA GLU A 359 -0.60 -14.28 46.05
C GLU A 359 0.72 -13.69 46.60
N GLU A 360 1.50 -13.00 45.78
CA GLU A 360 2.70 -12.28 46.23
C GLU A 360 2.39 -11.26 47.34
N LEU A 361 1.30 -10.50 47.18
CA LEU A 361 0.89 -9.50 48.17
C LEU A 361 0.41 -10.16 49.47
N GLN A 362 -0.26 -11.31 49.39
CA GLN A 362 -0.67 -12.09 50.56
C GLN A 362 0.52 -12.65 51.32
N GLN A 363 1.53 -13.18 50.63
CA GLN A 363 2.78 -13.62 51.26
C GLN A 363 3.47 -12.45 51.97
N LYS A 364 3.61 -11.30 51.28
CA LYS A 364 4.15 -10.07 51.89
C LYS A 364 3.33 -9.61 53.10
N MET A 365 2.02 -9.75 53.10
CA MET A 365 1.17 -9.40 54.23
C MET A 365 1.50 -10.27 55.46
N GLY A 366 1.73 -11.56 55.26
CA GLY A 366 2.21 -12.48 56.29
C GLY A 366 3.57 -12.06 56.85
N ASP A 367 4.56 -11.84 55.97
CA ASP A 367 5.91 -11.41 56.36
C ASP A 367 5.90 -10.11 57.17
N ILE A 368 5.05 -9.14 56.80
CA ILE A 368 4.92 -7.88 57.52
C ILE A 368 4.27 -8.07 58.89
N ALA A 369 3.28 -8.96 59.01
CA ALA A 369 2.67 -9.28 60.30
C ALA A 369 3.70 -9.88 61.28
N ASP A 370 4.55 -10.79 60.80
CA ASP A 370 5.61 -11.39 61.59
C ASP A 370 6.65 -10.35 62.02
N LYS A 371 7.10 -9.50 61.10
CA LYS A 371 8.01 -8.39 61.41
C LYS A 371 7.42 -7.41 62.44
N VAL A 372 6.12 -7.10 62.36
CA VAL A 372 5.45 -6.27 63.37
C VAL A 372 5.50 -6.93 64.74
N ASN A 373 5.24 -8.23 64.82
CA ASN A 373 5.29 -8.98 66.08
C ASN A 373 6.71 -9.05 66.65
N GLU A 374 7.71 -9.26 65.80
CA GLU A 374 9.13 -9.24 66.19
C GLU A 374 9.54 -7.89 66.78
N GLN A 375 9.18 -6.77 66.13
CA GLN A 375 9.50 -5.44 66.65
C GLN A 375 8.76 -5.14 67.96
N LYS A 376 7.50 -5.59 68.13
CA LYS A 376 6.77 -5.48 69.41
C LYS A 376 7.45 -6.27 70.52
N LYS A 377 7.89 -7.50 70.22
CA LYS A 377 8.63 -8.35 71.17
C LYS A 377 9.93 -7.66 71.59
N MET A 378 10.70 -7.14 70.64
CA MET A 378 11.94 -6.39 70.91
C MET A 378 11.71 -5.19 71.84
N ILE A 379 10.67 -4.38 71.57
CA ILE A 379 10.32 -3.23 72.42
C ILE A 379 9.94 -3.69 73.83
N PHE A 380 9.13 -4.75 73.95
CA PHE A 380 8.75 -5.30 75.26
C PHE A 380 9.96 -5.79 76.05
N LEU A 381 10.87 -6.54 75.41
CA LEU A 381 12.09 -7.02 76.05
C LEU A 381 12.98 -5.86 76.54
N LEU A 382 13.12 -4.79 75.75
CA LEU A 382 13.88 -3.60 76.13
C LEU A 382 13.23 -2.84 77.30
N GLU A 383 11.90 -2.83 77.38
CA GLU A 383 11.17 -2.27 78.52
C GLU A 383 11.39 -3.10 79.80
N GLU A 384 11.35 -4.43 79.71
CA GLU A 384 11.67 -5.33 80.82
C GLU A 384 13.14 -5.19 81.26
N PHE A 385 14.06 -5.07 80.31
CA PHE A 385 15.48 -4.80 80.59
C PHE A 385 15.66 -3.50 81.38
N THR A 386 15.00 -2.43 80.93
CA THR A 386 15.06 -1.12 81.60
C THR A 386 14.52 -1.21 83.03
N LYS A 387 13.39 -1.92 83.24
CA LYS A 387 12.84 -2.16 84.58
C LYS A 387 13.81 -2.93 85.47
N ALA A 388 14.38 -4.04 84.97
CA ALA A 388 15.34 -4.84 85.72
C ALA A 388 16.56 -4.02 86.14
N LYS A 389 17.12 -3.22 85.22
CA LYS A 389 18.25 -2.31 85.49
C LYS A 389 17.91 -1.32 86.60
N MET A 390 16.72 -0.73 86.55
CA MET A 390 16.26 0.22 87.56
C MET A 390 16.06 -0.45 88.92
N THR A 391 15.50 -1.66 88.97
CA THR A 391 15.34 -2.44 90.20
C THR A 391 16.68 -2.76 90.84
N ILE A 392 17.68 -3.17 90.04
CA ILE A 392 19.05 -3.42 90.53
C ILE A 392 19.67 -2.15 91.11
N ILE A 393 19.62 -1.03 90.37
CA ILE A 393 20.17 0.25 90.84
C ILE A 393 19.48 0.68 92.15
N SER A 394 18.17 0.53 92.23
CA SER A 394 17.39 0.87 93.43
C SER A 394 17.77 -0.02 94.63
N GLY A 395 17.95 -1.32 94.40
CA GLY A 395 18.42 -2.26 95.41
C GLY A 395 19.79 -1.88 95.95
N ILE A 396 20.77 -1.68 95.07
CA ILE A 396 22.15 -1.31 95.46
C ILE A 396 22.19 -0.02 96.28
N VAL A 397 21.40 0.99 95.90
CA VAL A 397 21.33 2.25 96.65
C VAL A 397 20.70 2.02 98.01
N ASN A 398 19.57 1.30 98.09
CA ASN A 398 18.83 1.11 99.33
C ASN A 398 19.55 0.20 100.34
N GLU A 399 20.40 -0.73 99.90
CA GLU A 399 21.26 -1.52 100.79
C GLU A 399 22.23 -0.68 101.64
N LYS A 400 22.45 0.59 101.28
CA LYS A 400 23.36 1.50 101.99
C LYS A 400 22.69 2.22 103.16
N PHE A 401 21.38 2.12 103.27
CA PHE A 401 20.56 2.77 104.28
C PHE A 401 19.87 1.71 105.13
N SER A 402 19.79 1.91 106.43
CA SER A 402 19.20 0.92 107.35
C SER A 402 17.72 1.19 107.63
N ILE A 403 17.29 2.44 107.46
CA ILE A 403 15.96 2.93 107.86
C ILE A 403 15.25 3.54 106.66
N VAL A 404 15.92 4.42 105.92
CA VAL A 404 15.32 5.07 104.75
C VAL A 404 15.42 4.20 103.51
N ASN A 405 14.40 4.27 102.66
CA ASN A 405 14.42 3.69 101.32
C ASN A 405 14.18 4.81 100.30
N TRP A 406 15.00 4.84 99.26
CA TRP A 406 14.89 5.76 98.14
C TRP A 406 14.02 5.17 97.04
N LYS A 407 12.95 5.90 96.69
CA LYS A 407 12.21 5.73 95.44
C LYS A 407 12.97 6.49 94.35
N LEU A 408 13.74 5.77 93.55
CA LEU A 408 14.58 6.35 92.47
C LEU A 408 13.88 6.39 91.10
N PHE A 409 12.80 5.64 90.96
CA PHE A 409 12.07 5.55 89.70
C PHE A 409 10.56 5.47 89.98
N ASP A 410 9.77 6.14 89.14
CA ASP A 410 8.31 6.10 89.20
C ASP A 410 7.72 5.59 87.89
N ARG A 411 6.72 4.71 88.00
CA ARG A 411 6.04 4.13 86.84
C ARG A 411 4.79 4.95 86.55
N GLN A 412 4.79 5.58 85.37
CA GLN A 412 3.66 6.35 84.88
C GLN A 412 2.55 5.43 84.33
N VAL A 413 1.33 5.98 84.22
CA VAL A 413 0.13 5.26 83.73
C VAL A 413 0.31 4.74 82.30
N ASN A 414 1.11 5.44 81.48
CA ASN A 414 1.44 5.02 80.12
C ASN A 414 2.55 3.93 80.06
N GLY A 415 2.99 3.41 81.22
CA GLY A 415 4.04 2.41 81.31
C GLY A 415 5.47 2.96 81.27
N ALA A 416 5.66 4.26 80.99
CA ALA A 416 6.97 4.89 81.01
C ALA A 416 7.51 4.96 82.45
N VAL A 417 8.80 4.70 82.60
CA VAL A 417 9.49 4.88 83.88
C VAL A 417 10.22 6.20 83.86
N VAL A 418 10.02 7.01 84.89
CA VAL A 418 10.62 8.33 85.02
C VAL A 418 11.50 8.32 86.25
N GLU A 419 12.71 8.86 86.12
CA GLU A 419 13.61 9.05 87.25
C GLU A 419 12.94 9.97 88.28
N CYS A 420 12.97 9.55 89.54
CA CYS A 420 12.55 10.35 90.67
C CYS A 420 13.54 10.17 91.81
N CYS A 421 13.41 10.95 92.89
CA CYS A 421 14.24 10.77 94.07
C CYS A 421 13.44 11.14 95.30
N GLY A 422 12.72 10.16 95.83
CA GLY A 422 11.90 10.32 97.03
C GLY A 422 12.47 9.52 98.19
N CYS A 423 12.78 10.17 99.31
CA CYS A 423 13.11 9.48 100.55
C CYS A 423 11.82 8.96 101.20
N MET A 424 11.81 7.68 101.56
CA MET A 424 10.68 6.97 102.16
C MET A 424 11.11 6.30 103.46
N VAL A 425 10.23 6.21 104.45
CA VAL A 425 10.39 5.37 105.64
C VAL A 425 9.11 4.54 105.77
N ASP A 426 9.24 3.22 105.77
CA ASP A 426 8.11 2.27 105.82
C ASP A 426 6.98 2.58 104.82
N GLY A 427 7.36 3.00 103.60
CA GLY A 427 6.41 3.34 102.53
C GLY A 427 5.77 4.73 102.65
N VAL A 428 6.12 5.51 103.68
CA VAL A 428 5.66 6.90 103.88
C VAL A 428 6.71 7.89 103.38
N PRO A 429 6.36 8.88 102.53
CA PRO A 429 7.32 9.87 102.05
C PRO A 429 7.83 10.76 103.19
N PHE A 430 9.10 11.16 103.13
CA PHE A 430 9.77 11.96 104.16
C PHE A 430 8.99 13.22 104.56
N SER A 431 8.31 13.86 103.60
CA SER A 431 7.47 15.04 103.82
C SER A 431 6.24 14.80 104.71
N ALA A 432 5.79 13.55 104.83
CA ALA A 432 4.63 13.16 105.64
C ALA A 432 5.03 12.51 106.98
N LEU A 433 6.32 12.39 107.28
CA LEU A 433 6.80 11.83 108.54
C LEU A 433 6.63 12.81 109.70
N ASN A 434 6.37 12.28 110.90
CA ASN A 434 6.42 13.07 112.13
C ASN A 434 7.87 13.48 112.48
N THR A 435 8.04 14.47 113.37
CA THR A 435 9.35 15.04 113.71
C THR A 435 10.37 13.99 114.14
N GLY A 436 9.98 13.05 115.01
CA GLY A 436 10.87 11.97 115.46
C GLY A 436 11.36 11.08 114.32
N HIS A 437 10.46 10.61 113.44
CA HIS A 437 10.85 9.79 112.29
C HIS A 437 11.69 10.58 111.27
N ARG A 438 11.49 11.89 111.14
CA ARG A 438 12.34 12.74 110.30
C ARG A 438 13.76 12.86 110.84
N ILE A 439 13.92 12.99 112.17
CA ILE A 439 15.23 13.00 112.82
C ILE A 439 15.92 11.65 112.61
N VAL A 440 15.23 10.54 112.89
CA VAL A 440 15.78 9.18 112.72
C VAL A 440 16.16 8.90 111.26
N ALA A 441 15.33 9.29 110.30
CA ALA A 441 15.65 9.20 108.87
C ALA A 441 16.88 10.03 108.49
N GLY A 442 16.99 11.24 109.03
CA GLY A 442 18.16 12.10 108.84
C GLY A 442 19.44 11.47 109.40
N LEU A 443 19.36 10.84 110.57
CA LEU A 443 20.50 10.14 111.18
C LEU A 443 20.96 8.95 110.33
N ASP A 444 20.05 8.16 109.78
CA ASP A 444 20.40 7.06 108.87
C ASP A 444 21.07 7.56 107.58
N ILE A 445 20.57 8.67 107.01
CA ILE A 445 21.19 9.31 105.83
C ILE A 445 22.60 9.81 106.16
N ILE A 446 22.77 10.48 107.31
CA ILE A 446 24.08 10.95 107.77
C ILE A 446 25.02 9.76 107.95
N ASN A 447 24.58 8.67 108.60
CA ASN A 447 25.37 7.46 108.79
C ASN A 447 25.84 6.87 107.46
N ALA A 448 24.92 6.68 106.52
CA ALA A 448 25.22 6.13 105.20
C ALA A 448 26.22 7.00 104.42
N LEU A 449 26.06 8.33 104.46
CA LEU A 449 26.98 9.27 103.81
C LEU A 449 28.34 9.32 104.50
N SER A 450 28.38 9.33 105.83
CA SER A 450 29.61 9.28 106.63
C SER A 450 30.42 8.03 106.32
N GLN A 451 29.78 6.87 106.26
CA GLN A 451 30.42 5.61 105.87
C GLN A 451 30.93 5.65 104.42
N LEU A 452 30.11 6.16 103.49
CA LEU A 452 30.50 6.24 102.08
C LEU A 452 31.74 7.12 101.85
N HIS A 453 31.82 8.23 102.57
CA HIS A 453 32.90 9.20 102.43
C HIS A 453 34.08 8.95 103.37
N GLY A 454 33.94 8.05 104.34
CA GLY A 454 34.93 7.82 105.39
C GLY A 454 35.12 9.05 106.30
N VAL A 455 34.05 9.81 106.55
CA VAL A 455 34.10 11.06 107.33
C VAL A 455 33.22 10.93 108.56
N THR A 456 33.82 11.14 109.73
CA THR A 456 33.12 11.20 111.02
C THR A 456 33.19 12.62 111.59
N ALA A 457 32.04 13.19 111.93
CA ALA A 457 31.92 14.48 112.60
C ALA A 457 30.90 14.38 113.74
N PRO A 458 30.99 15.22 114.79
CA PRO A 458 29.96 15.28 115.82
C PRO A 458 28.59 15.62 115.21
N ILE A 459 27.56 14.88 115.62
CA ILE A 459 26.19 15.06 115.17
C ILE A 459 25.40 15.73 116.28
N ILE A 460 24.88 16.92 116.00
CA ILE A 460 24.04 17.67 116.92
C ILE A 460 22.58 17.42 116.55
N ILE A 461 21.83 16.83 117.48
CA ILE A 461 20.39 16.62 117.34
C ILE A 461 19.69 17.74 118.11
N ASP A 462 19.18 18.72 117.36
CA ASP A 462 18.19 19.66 117.87
C ASP A 462 16.82 18.97 117.93
N ASN A 463 15.97 19.41 118.85
CA ASN A 463 14.69 18.76 119.16
C ASN A 463 14.80 17.29 119.59
N ALA A 464 15.79 16.95 120.43
CA ALA A 464 15.99 15.58 120.87
C ALA A 464 14.80 15.04 121.71
N GLU A 465 13.91 15.89 122.21
CA GLU A 465 12.66 15.50 122.87
C GLU A 465 11.68 14.75 121.94
N ALA A 466 11.84 14.86 120.61
CA ALA A 466 11.03 14.18 119.63
C ALA A 466 11.49 12.72 119.37
N VAL A 467 12.61 12.30 119.97
CA VAL A 467 13.18 10.95 119.86
C VAL A 467 13.39 10.32 121.24
N ASN A 468 13.45 9.00 121.28
CA ASN A 468 13.68 8.22 122.50
C ASN A 468 15.00 7.47 122.37
N GLY A 469 15.67 7.16 123.49
CA GLY A 469 16.95 6.44 123.44
C GLY A 469 16.92 5.10 122.66
N PHE A 470 15.76 4.47 122.52
CA PHE A 470 15.60 3.23 121.75
C PHE A 470 15.40 3.42 120.23
N ASN A 471 15.01 4.61 119.76
CA ASN A 471 14.74 4.88 118.34
C ASN A 471 15.86 5.63 117.62
N ILE A 472 16.88 6.07 118.37
CA ILE A 472 18.10 6.64 117.80
C ILE A 472 18.96 5.47 117.28
N PRO A 473 19.32 5.46 115.98
CA PRO A 473 20.18 4.42 115.43
C PRO A 473 21.57 4.47 116.07
N LYS A 474 22.28 3.35 116.04
CA LYS A 474 23.69 3.33 116.44
C LYS A 474 24.51 4.12 115.44
N MET A 475 25.26 5.10 115.94
CA MET A 475 26.10 5.99 115.14
C MET A 475 27.56 5.84 115.54
N ASP A 476 28.46 5.73 114.57
CA ASP A 476 29.92 5.76 114.80
C ASP A 476 30.43 7.21 114.83
N ALA A 477 29.80 8.03 115.68
CA ALA A 477 30.07 9.45 115.82
C ALA A 477 29.67 9.92 117.23
N GLN A 478 30.29 11.01 117.69
CA GLN A 478 29.82 11.68 118.90
C GLN A 478 28.43 12.27 118.66
N MET A 479 27.45 11.83 119.44
CA MET A 479 26.08 12.34 119.40
C MET A 479 25.89 13.38 120.50
N VAL A 480 25.49 14.60 120.14
CA VAL A 480 25.14 15.67 121.07
C VAL A 480 23.64 15.89 120.98
N LEU A 481 22.90 15.49 122.00
CA LEU A 481 21.44 15.60 122.05
C LEU A 481 21.05 16.87 122.81
N LEU A 482 20.30 17.75 122.16
CA LEU A 482 19.73 18.94 122.80
C LEU A 482 18.32 18.59 123.29
N SER A 483 18.20 18.25 124.57
CA SER A 483 16.92 17.94 125.22
C SER A 483 16.38 19.13 126.01
N VAL A 484 15.06 19.29 126.01
CA VAL A 484 14.39 20.30 126.86
C VAL A 484 14.42 19.86 128.32
N SER A 485 14.84 20.77 129.21
CA SER A 485 14.81 20.59 130.66
C SER A 485 14.15 21.81 131.34
N ASP A 486 13.68 21.64 132.57
CA ASP A 486 13.18 22.71 133.44
C ASP A 486 14.32 23.50 134.13
N ASP A 487 15.57 23.13 133.88
CA ASP A 487 16.74 23.81 134.42
C ASP A 487 16.88 25.23 133.83
N LYS A 488 17.21 26.19 134.70
CA LYS A 488 17.39 27.60 134.30
C LYS A 488 18.68 27.85 133.52
N GLU A 489 19.67 26.98 133.68
CA GLU A 489 20.99 27.06 133.04
C GLU A 489 21.24 25.80 132.22
N ILE A 490 22.06 25.88 131.16
CA ILE A 490 22.37 24.73 130.30
C ILE A 490 23.21 23.72 131.08
N ILE A 491 22.70 22.51 131.22
CA ILE A 491 23.41 21.37 131.81
C ILE A 491 23.96 20.48 130.69
N VAL A 492 25.22 20.07 130.82
CA VAL A 492 25.88 19.14 129.90
C VAL A 492 26.10 17.81 130.62
N GLU A 493 25.45 16.77 130.14
CA GLU A 493 25.59 15.40 130.65
C GLU A 493 26.31 14.54 129.61
N VAL A 494 27.20 13.65 130.07
CA VAL A 494 27.94 12.70 129.22
C VAL A 494 27.45 11.30 129.55
N ALA A 495 26.85 10.64 128.56
CA ALA A 495 26.25 9.30 128.67
C ALA A 495 27.16 8.20 128.11
#